data_AF-A0A4P2R5C4-F1
#
_entry.id   AF-A0A4P2R5C4-F1
#
_cell.length_a   1.000
_cell.length_b   1.000
_cell.length_c   1.000
_cell.angle_alpha   90.00
_cell.angle_beta   90.00
_cell.angle_gamma   90.00
#
_symmetry.space_group_name_H-M   'P 1'
#
loop_
_entity.id
_entity.type
_entity.pdbx_description
1 polymer ?
#
loop_
_entity_poly.entity_id
_entity_poly.type
_entity_poly.pdbx_seq_one_letter_code
_entity_poly.pdbx_strand_id
1 'polypeptide(L)'
;MGAPTGTPAWQGTWEGRYDAKKGSVVLPPKVKDAVRQKDDGKQATGPGTVTLTIEPSGELKGTAKGALGDATLVGKVEDGVVRASVFPEDPRAPSAMTGILVGELKENVIAGRIRVTGPDAMLVRESPVELKKK
;
A
#
# COMPACT_ATOMS: atom_id res chain seq x y z
N MET A 1 -0.33 -34.70 -10.12
CA MET A 1 -0.79 -33.89 -8.98
C MET A 1 -1.76 -32.87 -9.55
N GLY A 2 -3.04 -32.93 -9.17
CA GLY A 2 -4.09 -32.09 -9.75
C GLY A 2 -3.95 -30.64 -9.28
N ALA A 3 -3.89 -29.71 -10.22
CA ALA A 3 -4.04 -28.29 -9.92
C ALA A 3 -5.44 -28.07 -9.33
N PRO A 4 -5.60 -27.26 -8.26
CA PRO A 4 -6.92 -26.91 -7.77
C PRO A 4 -7.70 -26.19 -8.88
N THR A 5 -8.74 -26.85 -9.41
CA THR A 5 -9.64 -26.40 -10.48
C THR A 5 -10.69 -25.39 -9.99
N GLY A 6 -10.28 -24.44 -9.16
CA GLY A 6 -11.10 -23.33 -8.72
C GLY A 6 -10.33 -22.03 -8.92
N THR A 7 -10.95 -21.05 -9.59
CA THR A 7 -10.52 -19.65 -9.59
C THR A 7 -10.17 -19.26 -8.14
N PRO A 8 -8.90 -18.96 -7.82
CA PRO A 8 -8.53 -18.64 -6.45
C PRO A 8 -9.35 -17.45 -5.95
N ALA A 9 -9.76 -17.46 -4.68
CA ALA A 9 -10.63 -16.41 -4.14
C ALA A 9 -10.05 -14.99 -4.34
N TRP A 10 -8.73 -14.88 -4.26
CA TRP A 10 -7.94 -13.67 -4.53
C TRP A 10 -7.92 -13.23 -5.99
N GLN A 11 -8.20 -14.09 -6.96
CA GLN A 11 -8.12 -13.76 -8.38
C GLN A 11 -9.25 -12.78 -8.76
N GLY A 12 -8.89 -11.74 -9.52
CA GLY A 12 -9.82 -10.74 -10.03
C GLY A 12 -9.43 -9.31 -9.66
N THR A 13 -10.37 -8.39 -9.88
CA THR A 13 -10.19 -6.96 -9.58
C THR A 13 -10.72 -6.64 -8.19
N TRP A 14 -9.97 -5.84 -7.46
CA TRP A 14 -10.22 -5.39 -6.10
C TRP A 14 -10.12 -3.89 -6.04
N GLU A 15 -11.01 -3.25 -5.28
CA GLU A 15 -11.03 -1.82 -5.11
C GLU A 15 -11.20 -1.51 -3.62
N GLY A 16 -10.44 -0.53 -3.13
CA GLY A 16 -10.43 -0.15 -1.73
C GLY A 16 -10.15 1.33 -1.56
N ARG A 17 -10.54 1.87 -0.42
CA ARG A 17 -10.19 3.23 -0.02
C ARG A 17 -9.22 3.16 1.15
N TYR A 18 -8.31 4.12 1.19
CA TYR A 18 -7.40 4.32 2.30
C TYR A 18 -7.50 5.77 2.78
N ASP A 19 -7.15 5.98 4.05
CA ASP A 19 -7.00 7.31 4.65
C ASP A 19 -5.58 7.40 5.20
N ALA A 20 -4.67 7.97 4.41
CA ALA A 20 -3.25 8.02 4.73
C ALA A 20 -3.03 8.93 5.93
N LYS A 21 -2.31 8.43 6.94
CA LYS A 21 -1.97 9.16 8.16
C LYS A 21 -0.47 9.16 8.39
N LYS A 22 0.00 10.06 9.24
CA LYS A 22 1.40 10.10 9.68
C LYS A 22 1.74 8.77 10.37
N GLY A 23 2.69 8.04 9.80
CA GLY A 23 3.18 6.79 10.36
C GLY A 23 4.08 7.04 11.56
N SER A 24 3.95 6.19 12.58
CA SER A 24 4.83 6.27 13.75
C SER A 24 6.16 5.58 13.48
N VAL A 25 7.27 6.25 13.81
CA VAL A 25 8.61 5.64 13.83
C VAL A 25 9.12 5.64 15.26
N VAL A 26 9.23 4.44 15.85
CA VAL A 26 9.82 4.27 17.18
C VAL A 26 11.33 4.34 17.04
N LEU A 27 11.93 5.31 17.71
CA LEU A 27 13.39 5.48 17.77
C LEU A 27 13.91 4.91 19.10
N PRO A 28 15.13 4.34 19.13
CA PRO A 28 15.75 3.91 20.37
C PRO A 28 15.87 5.06 21.38
N PRO A 29 15.75 4.78 22.70
CA PRO A 29 15.82 5.78 23.75
C PRO A 29 17.25 6.35 23.82
N LYS A 30 17.49 7.43 23.07
CA LYS A 30 18.66 8.34 23.03
C LYS A 30 18.82 9.01 21.66
N VAL A 31 18.11 8.54 20.63
CA VAL A 31 18.15 9.14 19.29
C VAL A 31 17.08 10.24 19.19
N LYS A 32 17.52 11.50 19.05
CA LYS A 32 16.64 12.63 18.74
C LYS A 32 16.63 12.85 17.23
N ASP A 33 15.51 12.54 16.58
CA ASP A 33 15.31 12.81 15.16
C ASP A 33 14.56 14.13 15.00
N ALA A 34 15.31 15.24 15.08
CA ALA A 34 14.77 16.60 15.02
C ALA A 34 14.10 16.92 13.67
N VAL A 35 14.36 16.13 12.63
CA VAL A 35 13.83 16.35 11.28
C VAL A 35 12.46 15.71 11.13
N ARG A 36 12.25 14.48 11.64
CA ARG A 36 10.92 13.84 11.68
C ARG A 36 9.94 14.52 12.65
N GLN A 37 10.44 15.26 13.63
CA GLN A 37 9.62 16.13 14.49
C GLN A 37 9.04 17.34 13.75
N LYS A 38 9.66 17.77 12.63
CA LYS A 38 9.15 18.87 11.79
C LYS A 38 8.08 18.43 10.78
N ASP A 39 7.80 17.14 10.68
CA ASP A 39 6.67 16.66 9.88
C ASP A 39 5.36 17.04 10.57
N ASP A 40 4.70 18.08 10.09
CA ASP A 40 3.38 18.53 10.56
C ASP A 40 2.26 17.53 10.25
N GLY A 41 2.57 16.43 9.56
CA GLY A 41 1.61 15.37 9.24
C GLY A 41 0.58 15.77 8.18
N LYS A 42 0.72 16.94 7.55
CA LYS A 42 -0.21 17.46 6.54
C LYS A 42 0.11 17.02 5.11
N GLN A 43 1.38 16.81 4.80
CA GLN A 43 1.82 16.44 3.46
C GLN A 43 1.57 14.94 3.23
N ALA A 44 0.98 14.58 2.09
CA ALA A 44 0.61 13.21 1.73
C ALA A 44 -0.24 12.46 2.78
N THR A 45 -1.17 13.19 3.38
CA THR A 45 -2.13 12.69 4.37
C THR A 45 -3.52 12.96 3.85
N GLY A 46 -4.42 11.98 3.97
CA GLY A 46 -5.80 12.10 3.53
C GLY A 46 -6.28 10.92 2.68
N PRO A 47 -7.48 11.04 2.10
CA PRO A 47 -8.12 9.94 1.43
C PRO A 47 -7.47 9.61 0.09
N GLY A 48 -7.56 8.35 -0.30
CA GLY A 48 -7.27 7.91 -1.64
C GLY A 48 -7.92 6.56 -1.95
N THR A 49 -7.75 6.14 -3.20
CA THR A 49 -8.31 4.91 -3.75
C THR A 49 -7.18 4.02 -4.22
N VAL A 50 -7.31 2.72 -3.98
CA VAL A 50 -6.41 1.69 -4.50
C VAL A 50 -7.24 0.71 -5.30
N THR A 51 -6.80 0.42 -6.52
CA THR A 51 -7.35 -0.62 -7.37
C THR A 51 -6.26 -1.65 -7.62
N LEU A 52 -6.57 -2.93 -7.43
CA LEU A 52 -5.64 -4.04 -7.64
C LEU A 52 -6.30 -5.07 -8.55
N THR A 53 -5.54 -5.63 -9.46
CA THR A 53 -5.94 -6.73 -10.32
C THR A 53 -4.96 -7.86 -10.08
N ILE A 54 -5.48 -9.03 -9.68
CA ILE A 54 -4.68 -10.22 -9.41
C ILE A 54 -4.93 -11.22 -10.54
N GLU A 55 -3.86 -11.51 -11.29
CA GLU A 55 -3.83 -12.43 -12.43
C GLU A 55 -3.84 -13.90 -11.96
N PRO A 56 -4.26 -14.87 -12.79
CA PRO A 56 -4.28 -16.29 -12.40
C PRO A 56 -2.91 -16.83 -11.94
N SER A 57 -1.80 -16.20 -12.36
CA SER A 57 -0.45 -16.53 -11.92
C SER A 57 -0.16 -16.17 -10.46
N GLY A 58 -1.05 -15.40 -9.81
CA GLY A 58 -0.82 -14.80 -8.50
C GLY A 58 -0.12 -13.44 -8.58
N GLU A 59 0.28 -12.97 -9.77
CA GLU A 59 0.80 -11.63 -9.97
C GLU A 59 -0.29 -10.59 -9.73
N LEU A 60 0.08 -9.51 -9.04
CA LEU A 60 -0.78 -8.40 -8.72
C LEU A 60 -0.24 -7.13 -9.39
N LYS A 61 -1.14 -6.43 -10.08
CA LYS A 61 -0.90 -5.10 -10.65
C LYS A 61 -2.00 -4.18 -10.17
N GLY A 62 -1.66 -3.00 -9.72
CA GLY A 62 -2.63 -2.05 -9.22
C GLY A 62 -2.21 -0.61 -9.39
N THR A 63 -3.11 0.29 -9.06
CA THR A 63 -2.89 1.73 -9.06
C THR A 63 -3.46 2.33 -7.78
N ALA A 64 -2.75 3.29 -7.22
CA ALA A 64 -3.20 4.13 -6.12
C ALA A 64 -3.32 5.56 -6.64
N LYS A 65 -4.38 6.26 -6.23
CA LYS A 65 -4.58 7.68 -6.48
C LYS A 65 -5.05 8.37 -5.22
N GLY A 66 -4.73 9.65 -5.06
CA GLY A 66 -5.20 10.49 -3.95
C GLY A 66 -4.08 11.12 -3.15
N ALA A 67 -4.23 11.19 -1.83
CA ALA A 67 -3.31 11.93 -0.97
C ALA A 67 -1.86 11.41 -1.01
N LEU A 68 -1.63 10.12 -1.26
CA LEU A 68 -0.27 9.56 -1.40
C LEU A 68 0.37 9.83 -2.77
N GLY A 69 -0.29 10.58 -3.65
CA GLY A 69 0.11 10.72 -5.04
C GLY A 69 -0.35 9.55 -5.91
N ASP A 70 -0.23 9.73 -7.22
CA ASP A 70 -0.51 8.68 -8.19
C ASP A 70 0.67 7.69 -8.21
N ALA A 71 0.36 6.41 -8.00
CA ALA A 71 1.35 5.36 -7.84
C ALA A 71 0.87 4.05 -8.47
N THR A 72 1.81 3.26 -8.98
CA THR A 72 1.58 1.89 -9.44
C THR A 72 1.94 0.91 -8.32
N LEU A 73 1.13 -0.13 -8.16
CA LEU A 73 1.39 -1.24 -7.25
C LEU A 73 1.74 -2.47 -8.07
N VAL A 74 2.86 -3.11 -7.76
CA VAL A 74 3.28 -4.37 -8.39
C VAL A 74 3.63 -5.35 -7.30
N GLY A 75 3.12 -6.57 -7.41
CA GLY A 75 3.20 -7.53 -6.32
C GLY A 75 2.82 -8.93 -6.71
N LYS A 76 2.64 -9.76 -5.68
CA LYS A 76 2.11 -11.11 -5.81
C LYS A 76 1.30 -11.50 -4.58
N VAL A 77 0.42 -12.47 -4.78
CA VAL A 77 -0.27 -13.17 -3.70
C VAL A 77 0.40 -14.52 -3.50
N GLU A 78 0.89 -14.77 -2.29
CA GLU A 78 1.46 -16.05 -1.89
C GLU A 78 0.87 -16.45 -0.55
N ASP A 79 0.47 -17.71 -0.42
CA ASP A 79 -0.05 -18.28 0.83
C ASP A 79 -1.21 -17.48 1.46
N GLY A 80 -2.05 -16.84 0.64
CA GLY A 80 -3.17 -16.00 1.11
C GLY A 80 -2.75 -14.60 1.59
N VAL A 81 -1.47 -14.25 1.46
CA VAL A 81 -0.91 -12.93 1.77
C VAL A 81 -0.66 -12.17 0.48
N VAL A 82 -1.28 -10.99 0.37
CA VAL A 82 -1.09 -10.03 -0.70
C VAL A 82 0.09 -9.14 -0.35
N ARG A 83 1.14 -9.14 -1.18
CA ARG A 83 2.27 -8.23 -1.03
C ARG A 83 2.47 -7.45 -2.31
N ALA A 84 2.45 -6.13 -2.20
CA ALA A 84 2.71 -5.23 -3.31
C ALA A 84 3.75 -4.19 -2.92
N SER A 85 4.60 -3.82 -3.86
CA SER A 85 5.45 -2.64 -3.79
C SER A 85 4.70 -1.48 -4.44
N VAL A 86 4.74 -0.32 -3.79
CA VAL A 86 4.12 0.91 -4.26
C VAL A 86 5.22 1.78 -4.86
N PHE A 87 5.09 2.12 -6.13
CA PHE A 87 6.02 2.96 -6.89
C PHE A 87 5.29 4.21 -7.37
N PRO A 88 5.79 5.43 -7.09
CA PRO A 88 5.18 6.65 -7.60
C PRO A 88 5.30 6.68 -9.13
N GLU A 89 4.26 7.15 -9.82
CA GLU A 89 4.32 7.31 -11.28
C GLU A 89 5.30 8.42 -11.68
N ASP A 90 5.29 9.52 -10.94
CA ASP A 90 6.28 10.59 -11.06
C ASP A 90 7.16 10.65 -9.78
N PRO A 91 8.42 10.18 -9.85
CA PRO A 91 9.33 10.21 -8.71
C PRO A 91 9.79 11.63 -8.34
N ARG A 92 9.51 12.64 -9.18
CA ARG A 92 9.84 14.06 -8.93
C ARG A 92 8.66 14.82 -8.32
N ALA A 93 7.47 14.22 -8.25
CA ALA A 93 6.32 14.86 -7.64
C ALA A 93 6.59 15.13 -6.13
N PRO A 94 6.16 16.27 -5.58
CA PRO A 94 6.30 16.56 -4.14
C PRO A 94 5.59 15.55 -3.21
N SER A 95 4.64 14.81 -3.77
CA SER A 95 3.89 13.71 -3.11
C SER A 95 4.36 12.32 -3.56
N ALA A 96 5.52 12.20 -4.23
CA ALA A 96 6.06 10.90 -4.62
C ALA A 96 6.33 10.04 -3.38
N MET A 97 5.57 8.97 -3.23
CA MET A 97 5.65 8.07 -2.09
C MET A 97 5.98 6.66 -2.58
N THR A 98 7.03 6.06 -2.02
CA THR A 98 7.43 4.67 -2.33
C THR A 98 7.25 3.80 -1.10
N GLY A 99 6.83 2.55 -1.25
CA GLY A 99 6.72 1.66 -0.10
C GLY A 99 6.14 0.29 -0.41
N ILE A 100 5.40 -0.25 0.54
CA ILE A 100 4.79 -1.57 0.43
C ILE A 100 3.34 -1.55 0.91
N LEU A 101 2.52 -2.39 0.30
CA LEU A 101 1.21 -2.79 0.76
C LEU A 101 1.29 -4.26 1.13
N VAL A 102 0.93 -4.59 2.37
CA VAL A 102 0.82 -5.97 2.83
C VAL A 102 -0.60 -6.18 3.31
N GLY A 103 -1.29 -7.18 2.78
CA GLY A 103 -2.62 -7.54 3.22
C GLY A 103 -2.84 -9.04 3.28
N GLU A 104 -3.86 -9.42 4.01
CA GLU A 104 -4.29 -10.80 4.15
C GLU A 104 -5.67 -10.96 3.51
N LEU A 105 -5.83 -11.99 2.71
CA LEU A 105 -7.14 -12.35 2.18
C LEU A 105 -7.95 -13.00 3.30
N LYS A 106 -9.02 -12.33 3.73
CA LYS A 106 -10.00 -12.85 4.68
C LYS A 106 -11.33 -13.02 3.95
N GLU A 107 -11.62 -14.26 3.59
CA GLU A 107 -12.82 -14.66 2.84
C GLU A 107 -12.95 -13.92 1.50
N ASN A 108 -13.63 -12.77 1.49
CA ASN A 108 -13.89 -11.93 0.31
C ASN A 108 -13.41 -10.48 0.46
N VAL A 109 -12.55 -10.21 1.45
CA VAL A 109 -11.95 -8.89 1.69
C VAL A 109 -10.44 -9.05 1.85
N ILE A 110 -9.67 -8.20 1.20
CA ILE A 110 -8.23 -8.08 1.47
C ILE A 110 -8.05 -6.98 2.51
N ALA A 111 -7.77 -7.39 3.74
CA ALA A 111 -7.42 -6.47 4.82
C ALA A 111 -5.93 -6.19 4.75
N GLY A 112 -5.59 -4.99 4.25
CA GLY A 112 -4.22 -4.55 4.03
C GLY A 112 -3.79 -3.39 4.90
N ARG A 113 -2.48 -3.18 4.93
CA ARG A 113 -1.85 -1.96 5.41
C ARG A 113 -0.88 -1.49 4.34
N ILE A 114 -1.07 -0.25 3.89
CA ILE A 114 -0.12 0.45 3.04
C ILE A 114 0.83 1.24 3.94
N ARG A 115 2.13 1.14 3.67
CA ARG A 115 3.17 1.89 4.34
C ARG A 115 4.13 2.43 3.30
N VAL A 116 4.20 3.76 3.21
CA VAL A 116 5.00 4.45 2.21
C VAL A 116 5.83 5.55 2.85
N THR A 117 6.90 5.92 2.15
CA THR A 117 7.84 6.95 2.57
C THR A 117 8.13 7.91 1.43
N GLY A 118 8.37 9.16 1.79
CA GLY A 118 8.82 10.19 0.84
C GLY A 118 10.23 9.91 0.31
N PRO A 119 10.68 10.66 -0.72
CA PRO A 119 11.97 10.44 -1.37
C PRO A 119 13.17 10.68 -0.44
N ASP A 120 13.00 11.49 0.60
CA ASP A 120 14.00 11.79 1.63
C ASP A 120 13.93 10.86 2.85
N ALA A 121 13.00 9.89 2.85
CA ALA A 121 12.68 9.01 3.98
C ALA A 121 12.33 9.75 5.31
N MET A 122 12.03 11.06 5.22
CA MET A 122 11.66 11.89 6.36
C MET A 122 10.16 11.80 6.63
N LEU A 123 9.35 11.63 5.58
CA LEU A 123 7.92 11.39 5.69
C LEU A 123 7.64 9.89 5.69
N VAL A 124 6.91 9.42 6.70
CA VAL A 124 6.32 8.07 6.70
C VAL A 124 4.81 8.22 6.77
N ARG A 125 4.11 7.53 5.87
CA ARG A 125 2.66 7.46 5.84
C ARG A 125 2.22 6.03 5.93
N GLU A 126 1.21 5.79 6.73
CA GLU A 126 0.60 4.48 6.85
C GLU A 126 -0.92 4.60 6.85
N SER A 127 -1.56 3.58 6.31
CA SER A 127 -3.02 3.49 6.33
C SER A 127 -3.47 2.04 6.34
N PRO A 128 -4.48 1.67 7.14
CA PRO A 128 -5.26 0.48 6.85
C PRO A 128 -6.01 0.67 5.53
N VAL A 129 -6.02 -0.37 4.70
CA VAL A 129 -6.77 -0.40 3.45
C VAL A 129 -7.59 -1.66 3.41
N GLU A 130 -8.88 -1.53 3.11
CA GLU A 130 -9.76 -2.67 2.92
C GLU A 130 -10.15 -2.70 1.45
N LEU A 131 -9.73 -3.76 0.75
CA LEU A 131 -10.05 -3.95 -0.65
C LEU A 131 -11.16 -4.98 -0.77
N LYS A 132 -12.19 -4.64 -1.52
CA LYS A 132 -13.32 -5.50 -1.82
C LYS A 132 -13.28 -5.87 -3.29
N LYS A 133 -13.71 -7.08 -3.62
CA LYS A 133 -13.80 -7.52 -5.01
C LYS A 133 -14.78 -6.64 -5.77
N LYS A 134 -14.38 -6.21 -6.97
CA LYS A 134 -15.18 -5.38 -7.87
C LYS A 134 -16.15 -6.23 -8.69
#